data_AF-A0A8S1NMV0-F1
#
_entry.id   AF-A0A8S1NMV0-F1
#
_cell.length_a   1.000
_cell.length_b   1.000
_cell.length_c   1.000
_cell.angle_alpha   90.00
_cell.angle_beta   90.00
_cell.angle_gamma   90.00
#
_symmetry.space_group_name_H-M   'P 1'
#
loop_
_entity.id
_entity.type
_entity.pdbx_description
1 polymer ?
#
loop_
_entity_poly.entity_id
_entity_poly.type
_entity_poly.pdbx_seq_one_letter_code
_entity_poly.pdbx_strand_id
1 'polypeptide(L)'
;MNDTLFDTKVLDNFEQEFQQVHDDINPKIHSRIAPLIFAIKGLKQEINQVFADFIRETNRATDVMRIKDMFEAVLMEYNLREKESNKLMEAILQNDTKQIRQISQLLKEIHELQHEVNQFQRQSEVKRQRQCGIFKGNPTDFKKQNTQIIDETSIYDWVVDIDFITSINNSGWKVWLSPKMINQEIINIKALEGATVAVTGLYDKGKTFVLNSLTMSNLPSGKKVTTRGISFKHVNVDNGTKLILVDTAGTYSPVKIENELSIVDKEATETFISDLVFDLADYFLCVVNDFTSLDQRYLDRLSRNLQQSPNKTFREIIVIHNLKDVESPEILEHVWSTQVTQIYANGTLQKTKVAALNPINKQLQEKHVLWFKTPYTRHVCIVNDDCNLGKSLNPWVFSLLRYWLKAVFIPVNRSFSVLDCLLIQSRQKLVNFFRKNIKIDLQDTDDPLIKVIKTENEFHDKIQIPQGQVDMSGLITGQQDSFQPATDIIAGDQYIILMDAPGLTNEDVDIQRQNVVTLVKGNKQRPYINQGQLEKSERKYGEFTLTFKIPDIYERQWSYFGVEKGVITIKYDKDKDDI
;
A
#
# COMPACT_ATOMS: atom_id res chain seq x y z
N MET A 1 -7.17 73.54 -49.21
CA MET A 1 -6.03 72.61 -49.35
C MET A 1 -5.19 72.64 -48.09
N ASN A 2 -5.66 72.10 -46.96
CA ASN A 2 -4.81 71.94 -45.77
C ASN A 2 -5.22 70.78 -44.84
N ASP A 3 -6.13 69.91 -45.26
CA ASP A 3 -6.38 68.63 -44.57
C ASP A 3 -6.24 67.50 -45.61
N THR A 4 -5.00 67.12 -45.91
CA THR A 4 -4.72 65.90 -46.66
C THR A 4 -4.69 64.72 -45.69
N LEU A 5 -5.64 63.81 -45.89
CA LEU A 5 -5.99 62.63 -45.08
C LEU A 5 -4.92 61.53 -45.00
N PHE A 6 -3.64 61.82 -45.21
CA PHE A 6 -2.54 60.85 -45.11
C PHE A 6 -1.29 61.51 -44.53
N ASP A 7 -1.37 61.85 -43.25
CA ASP A 7 -0.25 62.40 -42.48
C ASP A 7 0.90 61.39 -42.46
N THR A 8 2.02 61.73 -43.11
CA THR A 8 3.25 60.94 -43.13
C THR A 8 3.71 60.59 -41.73
N LYS A 9 3.43 61.47 -40.76
CA LYS A 9 3.69 61.23 -39.33
C LYS A 9 2.97 60.02 -38.77
N VAL A 10 1.77 59.68 -39.25
CA VAL A 10 1.03 58.51 -38.74
C VAL A 10 1.68 57.21 -39.20
N LEU A 11 2.11 57.14 -40.46
CA LEU A 11 2.82 55.97 -41.00
C LEU A 11 4.23 55.84 -40.39
N ASP A 12 4.92 56.96 -40.20
CA ASP A 12 6.25 56.97 -39.58
C ASP A 12 6.17 56.65 -38.07
N ASN A 13 5.14 57.12 -37.36
CA ASN A 13 4.87 56.73 -35.97
C ASN A 13 4.50 55.24 -35.85
N PHE A 14 3.66 54.73 -36.76
CA PHE A 14 3.31 53.30 -36.76
C PHE A 14 4.53 52.42 -37.01
N GLU A 15 5.46 52.84 -37.88
CA GLU A 15 6.71 52.14 -38.11
C GLU A 15 7.67 52.25 -36.92
N GLN A 16 7.75 53.41 -36.26
CA GLN A 16 8.53 53.58 -35.03
C GLN A 16 7.97 52.73 -33.88
N GLU A 17 6.65 52.66 -33.70
CA GLU A 17 6.03 51.75 -32.73
C GLU A 17 6.26 50.29 -33.10
N PHE A 18 6.12 49.91 -34.38
CA PHE A 18 6.39 48.55 -34.86
C PHE A 18 7.87 48.16 -34.72
N GLN A 19 8.80 49.11 -34.85
CA GLN A 19 10.24 48.94 -34.63
C GLN A 19 10.68 49.07 -33.18
N GLN A 20 9.86 49.64 -32.29
CA GLN A 20 10.14 49.68 -30.84
C GLN A 20 9.65 48.44 -30.11
N VAL A 21 8.66 47.71 -30.64
CA VAL A 21 8.16 46.43 -30.08
C VAL A 21 9.12 45.25 -30.40
N HIS A 22 10.37 45.57 -30.74
CA HIS A 22 11.25 44.72 -31.51
C HIS A 22 12.22 43.86 -30.68
N ASP A 23 11.70 43.20 -29.63
CA ASP A 23 12.38 42.06 -29.01
C ASP A 23 11.47 40.86 -28.71
N ASP A 24 10.14 40.98 -28.75
CA ASP A 24 9.22 39.90 -28.29
C ASP A 24 8.14 39.43 -29.30
N ILE A 25 8.08 39.98 -30.53
CA ILE A 25 7.07 39.55 -31.52
C ILE A 25 7.59 38.49 -32.50
N ASN A 26 6.77 37.45 -32.68
CA ASN A 26 6.92 36.31 -33.58
C ASN A 26 7.47 36.69 -34.98
N PRO A 27 8.66 36.21 -35.40
CA PRO A 27 9.31 36.54 -36.67
C PRO A 27 8.43 36.31 -37.92
N LYS A 28 7.44 35.42 -37.83
CA LYS A 28 6.49 35.13 -38.90
C LYS A 28 5.47 36.25 -39.16
N ILE A 29 5.23 37.12 -38.18
CA ILE A 29 4.30 38.26 -38.31
C ILE A 29 5.00 39.40 -39.06
N HIS A 30 6.24 39.71 -38.67
CA HIS A 30 7.06 40.72 -39.34
C HIS A 30 7.26 40.39 -40.82
N SER A 31 7.51 39.12 -41.17
CA SER A 31 7.69 38.71 -42.58
C SER A 31 6.43 38.83 -43.45
N ARG A 32 5.24 38.93 -42.85
CA ARG A 32 3.95 39.06 -43.58
C ARG A 32 3.43 40.49 -43.65
N ILE A 33 3.66 41.31 -42.63
CA ILE A 33 3.13 42.69 -42.55
C ILE A 33 4.09 43.69 -43.22
N ALA A 34 5.41 43.53 -43.05
CA ALA A 34 6.41 44.46 -43.60
C ALA A 34 6.30 44.65 -45.14
N PRO A 35 6.05 43.61 -45.96
CA PRO A 35 5.84 43.79 -47.39
C PRO A 35 4.60 44.62 -47.75
N LEU A 36 3.53 44.52 -46.95
CA LEU A 36 2.28 45.28 -47.17
C LEU A 36 2.47 46.77 -46.85
N ILE A 37 3.16 47.08 -45.75
CA ILE A 37 3.52 48.45 -45.38
C ILE A 37 4.42 49.08 -46.45
N PHE A 38 5.41 48.31 -46.93
CA PHE A 38 6.29 48.77 -48.02
C PHE A 38 5.51 49.06 -49.30
N ALA A 39 4.55 48.21 -49.68
CA ALA A 39 3.70 48.42 -50.85
C ALA A 39 2.84 49.70 -50.74
N ILE A 40 2.25 49.96 -49.56
CA ILE A 40 1.47 51.19 -49.31
C ILE A 40 2.35 52.44 -49.45
N LYS A 41 3.59 52.41 -48.94
CA LYS A 41 4.56 53.50 -49.09
C LYS A 41 4.93 53.73 -50.57
N GLY A 42 5.12 52.65 -51.33
CA GLY A 42 5.37 52.71 -52.77
C GLY A 42 4.23 53.40 -53.53
N LEU A 43 2.99 52.99 -53.29
CA LEU A 43 1.81 53.63 -53.90
C LEU A 43 1.74 55.14 -53.59
N LYS A 44 2.10 55.54 -52.36
CA LYS A 44 2.14 56.96 -51.97
C LYS A 44 3.22 57.73 -52.73
N GLN A 45 4.40 57.14 -52.91
CA GLN A 45 5.47 57.77 -53.70
C GLN A 45 5.07 57.92 -55.17
N GLU A 46 4.39 56.93 -55.75
CA GLU A 46 3.87 57.02 -57.11
C GLU A 46 2.81 58.12 -57.26
N ILE A 47 1.88 58.26 -56.31
CA ILE A 47 0.91 59.36 -56.29
C ILE A 47 1.63 60.72 -56.30
N ASN A 48 2.62 60.89 -55.43
CA ASN A 48 3.39 62.13 -55.35
C ASN A 48 4.12 62.44 -56.66
N GLN A 49 4.66 61.40 -57.32
CA GLN A 49 5.33 61.54 -58.61
C GLN A 49 4.35 61.97 -59.71
N VAL A 50 3.16 61.37 -59.76
CA VAL A 50 2.10 61.74 -60.72
C VAL A 50 1.64 63.19 -60.51
N PHE A 51 1.48 63.65 -59.26
CA PHE A 51 1.18 65.05 -58.99
C PHE A 51 2.33 65.99 -59.41
N ALA A 52 3.59 65.62 -59.17
CA ALA A 52 4.74 66.42 -59.58
C ALA A 52 4.84 66.54 -61.11
N ASP A 53 4.62 65.44 -61.84
CA ASP A 53 4.61 65.41 -63.29
C ASP A 53 3.44 66.21 -63.86
N PHE A 54 2.27 66.12 -63.24
CA PHE A 54 1.10 66.94 -63.57
C PHE A 54 1.38 68.44 -63.44
N ILE A 55 1.96 68.89 -62.32
CA ILE A 55 2.32 70.30 -62.10
C ILE A 55 3.32 70.77 -63.17
N ARG A 56 4.31 69.93 -63.50
CA ARG A 56 5.32 70.26 -64.51
C ARG A 56 4.70 70.44 -65.90
N GLU A 57 3.82 69.54 -66.30
CA GLU A 57 3.21 69.55 -67.64
C GLU A 57 2.11 70.61 -67.79
N THR A 58 1.33 70.87 -66.73
CA THR A 58 0.33 71.95 -66.73
C THR A 58 0.95 73.33 -66.85
N ASN A 59 2.12 73.56 -66.24
CA ASN A 59 2.88 74.81 -66.38
C ASN A 59 3.36 75.08 -67.83
N ARG A 60 3.34 74.08 -68.71
CA ARG A 60 3.73 74.19 -70.12
C ARG A 60 2.54 74.19 -71.08
N ALA A 61 1.34 73.91 -70.59
CA ALA A 61 0.14 73.82 -71.41
C ALA A 61 -0.52 75.19 -71.56
N THR A 62 -0.85 75.57 -72.79
CA THR A 62 -1.59 76.81 -73.11
C THR A 62 -3.05 76.55 -73.48
N ASP A 63 -3.44 75.28 -73.63
CA ASP A 63 -4.78 74.85 -74.00
C ASP A 63 -5.55 74.38 -72.76
N VAL A 64 -6.66 75.07 -72.48
CA VAL A 64 -7.54 74.80 -71.33
C VAL A 64 -8.19 73.42 -71.40
N MET A 65 -8.51 72.91 -72.60
CA MET A 65 -9.10 71.58 -72.74
C MET A 65 -8.08 70.49 -72.36
N ARG A 66 -6.83 70.64 -72.81
CA ARG A 66 -5.76 69.71 -72.44
C ARG A 66 -5.47 69.70 -70.94
N ILE A 67 -5.53 70.86 -70.27
CA ILE A 67 -5.38 70.94 -68.81
C ILE A 67 -6.52 70.21 -68.09
N LYS A 68 -7.76 70.33 -68.59
CA LYS A 68 -8.91 69.62 -68.05
C LYS A 68 -8.76 68.09 -68.17
N ASP A 69 -8.38 67.59 -69.34
CA ASP A 69 -8.16 66.16 -69.57
C ASP A 69 -7.04 65.61 -68.67
N MET A 70 -5.97 66.38 -68.47
CA MET A 70 -4.90 66.02 -67.54
C MET A 70 -5.37 65.97 -66.08
N PHE A 71 -6.22 66.90 -65.66
CA PHE A 71 -6.82 66.89 -64.31
C PHE A 71 -7.69 65.65 -64.11
N GLU A 72 -8.54 65.30 -65.09
CA GLU A 72 -9.39 64.11 -65.03
C GLU A 72 -8.57 62.82 -64.96
N ALA A 73 -7.47 62.73 -65.73
CA ALA A 73 -6.56 61.60 -65.70
C ALA A 73 -5.87 61.43 -64.33
N VAL A 74 -5.35 62.52 -63.75
CA VAL A 74 -4.72 62.50 -62.42
C VAL A 74 -5.72 62.14 -61.34
N LEU A 75 -6.95 62.66 -61.41
CA LEU A 75 -8.01 62.33 -60.47
C LEU A 75 -8.38 60.84 -60.55
N MET A 76 -8.44 60.28 -61.76
CA MET A 76 -8.68 58.84 -61.95
C MET A 76 -7.55 57.99 -61.36
N GLU A 77 -6.30 58.38 -61.58
CA GLU A 77 -5.13 57.66 -61.08
C GLU A 77 -4.99 57.76 -59.55
N TYR A 78 -5.30 58.92 -58.97
CA TYR A 78 -5.41 59.10 -57.51
C TYR A 78 -6.46 58.14 -56.91
N ASN A 79 -7.68 58.14 -57.45
CA ASN A 79 -8.76 57.30 -56.96
C ASN A 79 -8.43 55.80 -57.07
N LEU A 80 -7.70 55.40 -58.12
CA LEU A 80 -7.28 54.01 -58.31
C LEU A 80 -6.28 53.58 -57.23
N ARG A 81 -5.22 54.37 -57.00
CA ARG A 81 -4.20 54.06 -55.99
C ARG A 81 -4.73 54.18 -54.56
N GLU A 82 -5.65 55.11 -54.28
CA GLU A 82 -6.33 55.20 -52.98
C GLU A 82 -7.15 53.94 -52.69
N LYS A 83 -7.88 53.42 -53.69
CA LYS A 83 -8.64 52.17 -53.58
C LYS A 83 -7.72 50.96 -53.33
N GLU A 84 -6.54 50.92 -53.95
CA GLU A 84 -5.55 49.86 -53.71
C GLU A 84 -4.94 49.93 -52.31
N SER A 85 -4.59 51.14 -51.86
CA SER A 85 -4.11 51.37 -50.49
C SER A 85 -5.12 50.92 -49.44
N ASN A 86 -6.42 51.24 -49.63
CA ASN A 86 -7.47 50.83 -48.70
C ASN A 86 -7.63 49.29 -48.61
N LYS A 87 -7.50 48.57 -49.72
CA LYS A 87 -7.52 47.10 -49.72
C LYS A 87 -6.37 46.49 -48.94
N LEU A 88 -5.17 47.07 -49.06
CA LEU A 88 -3.99 46.61 -48.32
C LEU A 88 -4.16 46.87 -46.82
N MET A 89 -4.77 48.01 -46.45
CA MET A 89 -5.07 48.34 -45.05
C MET A 89 -6.10 47.38 -44.42
N GLU A 90 -7.16 47.01 -45.16
CA GLU A 90 -8.13 46.00 -44.70
C GLU A 90 -7.49 44.63 -44.46
N ALA A 91 -6.51 44.24 -45.28
CA ALA A 91 -5.80 42.97 -45.12
C ALA A 91 -4.97 42.91 -43.82
N ILE A 92 -4.40 44.05 -43.40
CA ILE A 92 -3.67 44.16 -42.12
C ILE A 92 -4.66 43.97 -40.95
N LEU A 93 -5.77 44.71 -40.94
CA LEU A 93 -6.78 44.66 -39.88
C LEU A 93 -7.43 43.27 -39.70
N GLN A 94 -7.66 42.55 -40.80
CA GLN A 94 -8.20 41.19 -40.74
C GLN A 94 -7.22 40.19 -40.08
N ASN A 95 -5.91 40.42 -40.22
CA ASN A 95 -4.89 39.55 -39.64
C ASN A 95 -4.83 39.71 -38.11
N ASP A 96 -4.90 40.95 -37.61
CA ASP A 96 -4.93 41.26 -36.18
C ASP A 96 -6.17 40.65 -35.51
N THR A 97 -7.33 40.74 -36.17
CA THR A 97 -8.58 40.17 -35.65
C THR A 97 -8.49 38.65 -35.48
N LYS A 98 -7.80 37.94 -36.38
CA LYS A 98 -7.58 36.49 -36.27
C LYS A 98 -6.63 36.14 -35.13
N GLN A 99 -5.58 36.94 -34.92
CA GLN A 99 -4.62 36.73 -33.84
C GLN A 99 -5.26 36.96 -32.47
N ILE A 100 -6.06 38.02 -32.31
CA ILE A 100 -6.79 38.30 -31.06
C ILE A 100 -7.70 37.12 -30.68
N ARG A 101 -8.36 36.49 -31.65
CA ARG A 101 -9.19 35.28 -31.42
C ARG A 101 -8.34 34.10 -30.95
N GLN A 102 -7.18 33.85 -31.56
CA GLN A 102 -6.28 32.77 -31.15
C GLN A 102 -5.74 32.98 -29.74
N ILE A 103 -5.32 34.20 -29.40
CA ILE A 103 -4.85 34.55 -28.04
C ILE A 103 -5.95 34.32 -27.01
N SER A 104 -7.19 34.74 -27.32
CA SER A 104 -8.34 34.54 -26.43
C SER A 104 -8.62 33.05 -26.16
N GLN A 105 -8.43 32.19 -27.17
CA GLN A 105 -8.60 30.75 -27.02
C GLN A 105 -7.50 30.11 -26.16
N LEU A 106 -6.24 30.50 -26.39
CA LEU A 106 -5.10 30.04 -25.57
C LEU A 106 -5.23 30.48 -24.10
N LEU A 107 -5.71 31.69 -23.83
CA LEU A 107 -5.95 32.17 -22.47
C LEU A 107 -7.01 31.33 -21.76
N LYS A 108 -8.04 30.87 -22.47
CA LYS A 108 -9.05 29.97 -21.92
C LYS A 108 -8.46 28.61 -21.56
N GLU A 109 -7.64 28.02 -22.43
CA GLU A 109 -6.94 26.76 -22.18
C GLU A 109 -5.98 26.86 -20.97
N ILE A 110 -5.24 27.96 -20.85
CA ILE A 110 -4.36 28.22 -19.69
C ILE A 110 -5.17 28.26 -18.40
N HIS A 111 -6.34 28.88 -18.41
CA HIS A 111 -7.19 28.98 -17.21
C HIS A 111 -7.74 27.61 -16.78
N GLU A 112 -8.13 26.77 -17.75
CA GLU A 112 -8.56 25.39 -17.50
C GLU A 112 -7.43 24.54 -16.90
N LEU A 113 -6.21 24.62 -17.46
CA LEU A 113 -5.03 23.95 -16.93
C LEU A 113 -4.64 24.42 -15.52
N GLN A 114 -4.73 25.73 -15.24
CA GLN A 114 -4.48 26.27 -13.91
C GLN A 114 -5.46 25.72 -12.87
N HIS A 115 -6.73 25.56 -13.24
CA HIS A 115 -7.73 24.95 -12.37
C HIS A 115 -7.40 23.47 -12.11
N GLU A 116 -6.96 22.73 -13.12
CA GLU A 116 -6.56 21.33 -13.01
C GLU A 116 -5.34 21.15 -12.08
N VAL A 117 -4.30 21.98 -12.26
CA VAL A 117 -3.11 21.99 -11.38
C VAL A 117 -3.48 22.28 -9.93
N ASN A 118 -4.37 23.25 -9.68
CA ASN A 118 -4.86 23.55 -8.34
C ASN A 118 -5.62 22.37 -7.72
N GLN A 119 -6.38 21.62 -8.52
CA GLN A 119 -7.03 20.39 -8.04
C GLN A 119 -6.02 19.30 -7.69
N PHE A 120 -5.01 19.07 -8.54
CA PHE A 120 -3.93 18.12 -8.26
C PHE A 120 -3.15 18.48 -6.99
N GLN A 121 -2.83 19.76 -6.78
CA GLN A 121 -2.15 20.20 -5.55
C GLN A 121 -2.98 19.94 -4.30
N ARG A 122 -4.30 20.23 -4.35
CA ARG A 122 -5.23 19.92 -3.24
C ARG A 122 -5.30 18.42 -2.96
N GLN A 123 -5.37 17.60 -4.00
CA GLN A 123 -5.40 16.13 -3.86
C GLN A 123 -4.09 15.59 -3.28
N SER A 124 -2.94 16.10 -3.73
CA SER A 124 -1.62 15.75 -3.20
C SER A 124 -1.48 16.09 -1.71
N GLU A 125 -1.97 17.26 -1.29
CA GLU A 125 -1.96 17.67 0.11
C GLU A 125 -2.89 16.79 0.97
N VAL A 126 -4.07 16.44 0.46
CA VAL A 126 -4.98 15.47 1.13
C VAL A 126 -4.31 14.10 1.26
N LYS A 127 -3.64 13.61 0.21
CA LYS A 127 -2.89 12.34 0.22
C LYS A 127 -1.78 12.37 1.27
N ARG A 128 -1.02 13.47 1.35
CA ARG A 128 0.00 13.69 2.41
C ARG A 128 -0.61 13.65 3.81
N GLN A 129 -1.74 14.32 4.02
CA GLN A 129 -2.42 14.36 5.32
C GLN A 129 -2.97 12.99 5.73
N ARG A 130 -3.51 12.20 4.78
CA ARG A 130 -3.95 10.81 5.00
C ARG A 130 -2.78 9.90 5.39
N GLN A 131 -1.67 9.97 4.66
CA GLN A 131 -0.46 9.19 4.94
C GLN A 131 0.18 9.50 6.29
N CYS A 132 0.02 10.74 6.77
CA CYS A 132 0.50 11.15 8.09
C CYS A 132 -0.48 10.84 9.24
N GLY A 133 -1.69 10.33 8.95
CA GLY A 133 -2.73 10.09 9.95
C GLY A 133 -3.40 11.37 10.50
N ILE A 134 -3.28 12.49 9.80
CA ILE A 134 -3.70 13.84 10.27
C ILE A 134 -5.07 14.24 9.67
N PHE A 135 -5.57 13.51 8.67
CA PHE A 135 -6.77 13.90 7.95
C PHE A 135 -8.04 13.75 8.80
N LYS A 136 -8.64 14.87 9.22
CA LYS A 136 -10.03 14.96 9.69
C LYS A 136 -10.85 15.70 8.64
N GLY A 137 -12.01 15.14 8.28
CA GLY A 137 -12.84 15.57 7.14
C GLY A 137 -13.48 16.97 7.23
N ASN A 138 -12.99 17.88 8.09
CA ASN A 138 -13.50 19.24 8.22
C ASN A 138 -12.33 20.24 8.39
N PRO A 139 -12.12 21.21 7.48
CA PRO A 139 -10.93 22.08 7.48
C PRO A 139 -10.88 23.14 8.60
N THR A 140 -11.90 23.27 9.44
CA THR A 140 -12.06 24.45 10.33
C THR A 140 -11.64 24.26 11.79
N ASP A 141 -11.30 23.04 12.24
CA ASP A 141 -10.92 22.81 13.65
C ASP A 141 -9.42 22.54 13.83
N PHE A 142 -8.58 23.50 13.45
CA PHE A 142 -7.18 23.53 13.87
C PHE A 142 -7.01 24.35 15.16
N LYS A 143 -7.26 23.71 16.31
CA LYS A 143 -6.49 24.05 17.52
C LYS A 143 -5.22 23.22 17.48
N LYS A 144 -4.07 23.91 17.44
CA LYS A 144 -2.72 23.34 17.57
C LYS A 144 -2.69 22.36 18.75
N GLN A 145 -2.75 21.07 18.47
CA GLN A 145 -2.33 20.04 19.41
C GLN A 145 -0.97 19.55 18.95
N ASN A 146 -0.01 19.71 19.86
CA ASN A 146 1.36 19.28 19.72
C ASN A 146 1.43 17.81 19.27
N THR A 147 2.49 17.50 18.53
CA THR A 147 3.05 16.16 18.31
C THR A 147 3.33 15.47 19.65
N GLN A 148 2.28 14.96 20.30
CA GLN A 148 2.39 13.93 21.30
C GLN A 148 2.23 12.59 20.60
N ILE A 149 3.08 11.64 20.99
CA ILE A 149 2.97 10.22 20.67
C ILE A 149 1.51 9.83 20.92
N ILE A 150 0.82 9.37 19.87
CA ILE A 150 -0.57 8.94 19.99
C ILE A 150 -0.59 7.76 20.95
N ASP A 151 -1.25 7.92 22.09
CA ASP A 151 -1.42 6.87 23.08
C ASP A 151 -2.36 5.79 22.52
N GLU A 152 -1.80 4.63 22.14
CA GLU A 152 -2.54 3.50 21.54
C GLU A 152 -3.71 3.02 22.43
N THR A 153 -3.60 3.22 23.75
CA THR A 153 -4.63 2.86 24.74
C THR A 153 -5.90 3.72 24.65
N SER A 154 -5.81 4.87 23.98
CA SER A 154 -6.96 5.72 23.69
C SER A 154 -7.80 5.22 22.50
N ILE A 155 -7.30 4.24 21.73
CA ILE A 155 -7.83 3.88 20.42
C ILE A 155 -8.36 2.44 20.34
N TYR A 156 -7.63 1.50 20.95
CA TYR A 156 -8.10 0.13 21.18
C TYR A 156 -8.78 0.03 22.54
N ASP A 157 -9.70 -0.92 22.66
CA ASP A 157 -10.40 -1.14 23.92
C ASP A 157 -9.46 -1.82 24.94
N TRP A 158 -8.58 -2.69 24.44
CA TRP A 158 -7.46 -3.26 25.18
C TRP A 158 -6.36 -3.78 24.25
N VAL A 159 -5.13 -3.80 24.76
CA VAL A 159 -3.92 -4.25 24.04
C VAL A 159 -3.14 -5.19 24.94
N VAL A 160 -2.87 -6.40 24.44
CA VAL A 160 -1.95 -7.35 25.08
C VAL A 160 -0.58 -7.21 24.43
N ASP A 161 0.35 -6.62 25.16
CA ASP A 161 1.71 -6.35 24.72
C ASP A 161 2.59 -7.59 24.92
N ILE A 162 2.76 -8.33 23.83
CA ILE A 162 3.57 -9.55 23.76
C ILE A 162 4.79 -9.24 22.87
N ASP A 163 5.85 -8.70 23.47
CA ASP A 163 7.09 -8.43 22.74
C ASP A 163 7.88 -9.72 22.52
N PHE A 164 8.05 -10.50 23.60
CA PHE A 164 8.62 -11.85 23.60
C PHE A 164 7.77 -12.82 24.40
N ILE A 165 7.60 -14.04 23.90
CA ILE A 165 6.87 -15.11 24.60
C ILE A 165 7.55 -15.47 25.93
N THR A 166 8.88 -15.39 25.99
CA THR A 166 9.69 -15.68 27.18
C THR A 166 9.51 -14.67 28.31
N SER A 167 9.07 -13.44 28.00
CA SER A 167 8.87 -12.36 28.97
C SER A 167 7.77 -12.67 30.00
N ILE A 168 6.91 -13.66 29.72
CA ILE A 168 5.83 -14.12 30.60
C ILE A 168 6.30 -14.51 32.01
N ASN A 169 7.54 -15.01 32.13
CA ASN A 169 8.10 -15.48 33.41
C ASN A 169 8.69 -14.35 34.26
N ASN A 170 9.19 -13.27 33.64
CA ASN A 170 9.94 -12.23 34.35
C ASN A 170 9.09 -10.95 34.49
N SER A 171 8.98 -10.19 33.41
CA SER A 171 8.24 -8.92 33.39
C SER A 171 6.73 -9.11 33.21
N GLY A 172 6.30 -10.25 32.67
CA GLY A 172 4.93 -10.49 32.26
C GLY A 172 4.56 -9.77 30.96
N TRP A 173 3.40 -10.11 30.41
CA TRP A 173 2.80 -9.39 29.29
C TRP A 173 1.88 -8.31 29.84
N LYS A 174 2.12 -7.06 29.44
CA LYS A 174 1.27 -5.94 29.87
C LYS A 174 -0.04 -5.97 29.10
N VAL A 175 -1.14 -5.77 29.82
CA VAL A 175 -2.48 -5.61 29.27
C VAL A 175 -2.92 -4.19 29.55
N TRP A 176 -2.94 -3.38 28.51
CA TRP A 176 -3.41 -2.00 28.57
C TRP A 176 -4.90 -1.97 28.32
N LEU A 177 -5.64 -1.24 29.15
CA LEU A 177 -7.08 -1.05 29.04
C LEU A 177 -7.39 0.39 28.62
N SER A 178 -8.47 0.58 27.86
CA SER A 178 -8.90 1.92 27.52
C SER A 178 -9.48 2.66 28.75
N PRO A 179 -9.22 3.97 28.91
CA PRO A 179 -9.90 4.80 29.93
C PRO A 179 -11.42 4.73 29.91
N LYS A 180 -12.01 4.45 28.74
CA LYS A 180 -13.47 4.27 28.59
C LYS A 180 -14.02 3.09 29.39
N MET A 181 -13.16 2.12 29.72
CA MET A 181 -13.51 0.93 30.49
C MET A 181 -13.54 1.19 32.00
N ILE A 182 -12.86 2.21 32.53
CA ILE A 182 -12.76 2.45 33.99
C ILE A 182 -14.13 2.76 34.63
N ASN A 183 -15.00 3.47 33.91
CA ASN A 183 -16.32 3.86 34.41
C ASN A 183 -17.37 2.75 34.34
N GLN A 184 -17.04 1.62 33.70
CA GLN A 184 -17.82 0.40 33.79
C GLN A 184 -17.10 -0.47 34.79
N GLU A 185 -17.71 -0.79 35.93
CA GLU A 185 -17.14 -1.76 36.87
C GLU A 185 -16.59 -2.95 36.08
N ILE A 186 -15.42 -3.45 36.48
CA ILE A 186 -14.62 -4.57 35.92
C ILE A 186 -15.45 -5.85 35.61
N ILE A 187 -16.73 -5.83 35.97
CA ILE A 187 -17.79 -6.83 35.88
C ILE A 187 -18.16 -7.24 34.44
N ASN A 188 -17.84 -6.49 33.38
CA ASN A 188 -18.21 -6.89 32.00
C ASN A 188 -17.08 -7.11 30.99
N ILE A 189 -15.82 -7.21 31.45
CA ILE A 189 -14.70 -7.71 30.61
C ILE A 189 -14.99 -9.15 30.12
N LYS A 190 -15.88 -9.87 30.81
CA LYS A 190 -16.24 -11.27 30.54
C LYS A 190 -17.40 -11.50 29.57
N ALA A 191 -18.09 -10.46 29.13
CA ALA A 191 -19.32 -10.60 28.34
C ALA A 191 -19.33 -9.66 27.13
N LEU A 192 -18.31 -9.76 26.28
CA LEU A 192 -18.38 -9.15 24.97
C LEU A 192 -19.27 -10.03 24.09
N GLU A 193 -20.24 -9.39 23.45
CA GLU A 193 -21.13 -10.04 22.49
C GLU A 193 -20.66 -9.71 21.07
N GLY A 194 -20.52 -10.73 20.23
CA GLY A 194 -20.17 -10.56 18.83
C GLY A 194 -19.19 -11.61 18.34
N ALA A 195 -19.04 -11.67 17.03
CA ALA A 195 -18.06 -12.56 16.41
C ALA A 195 -16.68 -11.89 16.34
N THR A 196 -15.62 -12.69 16.47
CA THR A 196 -14.25 -12.20 16.38
C THR A 196 -13.74 -12.20 14.95
N VAL A 197 -13.21 -11.07 14.49
CA VAL A 197 -12.68 -10.92 13.13
C VAL A 197 -11.19 -10.64 13.23
N ALA A 198 -10.37 -11.62 12.85
CA ALA A 198 -8.93 -11.42 12.73
C ALA A 198 -8.60 -10.77 11.38
N VAL A 199 -7.84 -9.68 11.44
CA VAL A 199 -7.25 -9.07 10.24
C VAL A 199 -5.79 -9.45 10.19
N THR A 200 -5.45 -10.28 9.22
CA THR A 200 -4.14 -10.92 9.10
C THR A 200 -3.45 -10.54 7.79
N GLY A 201 -2.19 -10.92 7.64
CA GLY A 201 -1.36 -10.62 6.48
C GLY A 201 -0.01 -10.06 6.88
N LEU A 202 0.95 -10.13 5.96
CA LEU A 202 2.34 -9.71 6.19
C LEU A 202 2.45 -8.23 6.63
N TYR A 203 3.63 -7.85 7.10
CA TYR A 203 3.94 -6.46 7.42
C TYR A 203 3.71 -5.51 6.21
N ASP A 204 3.26 -4.29 6.50
CA ASP A 204 3.02 -3.21 5.51
C ASP A 204 2.01 -3.49 4.37
N LYS A 205 0.97 -4.30 4.64
CA LYS A 205 -0.11 -4.60 3.68
C LYS A 205 -1.37 -3.71 3.80
N GLY A 206 -1.42 -2.80 4.76
CA GLY A 206 -2.56 -1.90 4.95
C GLY A 206 -3.75 -2.50 5.73
N LYS A 207 -3.49 -3.46 6.63
CA LYS A 207 -4.48 -4.04 7.54
C LYS A 207 -5.31 -3.00 8.28
N THR A 208 -4.65 -2.02 8.91
CA THR A 208 -5.32 -0.94 9.65
C THR A 208 -6.18 -0.04 8.76
N PHE A 209 -5.77 0.19 7.50
CA PHE A 209 -6.58 0.95 6.53
C PHE A 209 -7.89 0.20 6.20
N VAL A 210 -7.80 -1.11 5.97
CA VAL A 210 -8.96 -1.97 5.75
C VAL A 210 -9.88 -1.97 6.97
N LEU A 211 -9.31 -2.11 8.18
CA LEU A 211 -10.04 -2.06 9.44
C LEU A 211 -10.80 -0.76 9.63
N ASN A 212 -10.14 0.40 9.44
CA ASN A 212 -10.76 1.72 9.55
C ASN A 212 -11.91 1.88 8.57
N SER A 213 -11.72 1.46 7.33
CA SER A 213 -12.72 1.59 6.27
C SER A 213 -13.91 0.66 6.44
N LEU A 214 -13.67 -0.56 6.96
CA LEU A 214 -14.71 -1.53 7.25
C LEU A 214 -15.60 -1.08 8.40
N THR A 215 -15.00 -0.52 9.45
CA THR A 215 -15.64 -0.28 10.75
C THR A 215 -15.96 1.18 11.04
N MET A 216 -15.60 2.09 10.12
CA MET A 216 -15.67 3.54 10.32
C MET A 216 -14.98 4.00 11.60
N SER A 217 -13.91 3.31 11.96
CA SER A 217 -13.14 3.60 13.16
C SER A 217 -11.89 4.41 12.83
N ASN A 218 -11.35 5.11 13.83
CA ASN A 218 -10.16 5.95 13.70
C ASN A 218 -8.95 5.28 14.37
N LEU A 219 -8.62 4.04 13.98
CA LEU A 219 -7.38 3.38 14.40
C LEU A 219 -6.17 4.15 13.85
N PRO A 220 -5.06 4.24 14.61
CA PRO A 220 -3.88 4.94 14.13
C PRO A 220 -3.28 4.13 12.98
N SER A 221 -3.32 4.69 11.77
CA SER A 221 -2.80 4.03 10.57
C SER A 221 -1.63 4.81 9.99
N GLY A 222 -0.57 4.10 9.59
CA GLY A 222 0.60 4.68 8.90
C GLY A 222 1.90 4.13 9.44
N LYS A 223 3.03 4.40 8.77
CA LYS A 223 4.35 3.86 9.12
C LYS A 223 4.89 4.32 10.48
N LYS A 224 4.25 5.31 11.12
CA LYS A 224 4.65 5.89 12.41
C LYS A 224 4.08 5.15 13.62
N VAL A 225 3.10 4.27 13.42
CA VAL A 225 2.43 3.55 14.50
C VAL A 225 2.41 2.07 14.16
N THR A 226 2.94 1.25 15.07
CA THR A 226 3.02 -0.21 14.92
C THR A 226 2.14 -0.85 15.97
N THR A 227 1.12 -1.61 15.55
CA THR A 227 0.28 -2.39 16.47
C THR A 227 1.16 -3.34 17.30
N ARG A 228 1.04 -3.29 18.63
CA ARG A 228 1.79 -4.16 19.55
C ARG A 228 1.01 -5.43 19.86
N GLY A 229 1.71 -6.56 19.90
CA GLY A 229 1.17 -7.88 20.26
C GLY A 229 -0.20 -8.15 19.61
N ILE A 230 -1.24 -8.19 20.45
CA ILE A 230 -2.63 -8.40 20.04
C ILE A 230 -3.50 -7.26 20.58
N SER A 231 -4.14 -6.54 19.68
CA SER A 231 -5.00 -5.40 19.99
C SER A 231 -6.45 -5.72 19.64
N PHE A 232 -7.37 -5.33 20.52
CA PHE A 232 -8.78 -5.65 20.36
C PHE A 232 -9.63 -4.39 20.29
N LYS A 233 -10.66 -4.44 19.44
CA LYS A 233 -11.63 -3.36 19.33
C LYS A 233 -13.03 -3.88 19.08
N HIS A 234 -13.93 -3.54 19.99
CA HIS A 234 -15.35 -3.77 19.84
C HIS A 234 -15.94 -2.69 18.92
N VAL A 235 -16.61 -3.14 17.87
CA VAL A 235 -17.24 -2.26 16.88
C VAL A 235 -18.68 -2.70 16.63
N ASN A 236 -19.56 -1.72 16.48
CA ASN A 236 -20.91 -1.95 16.03
C ASN A 236 -21.01 -1.52 14.56
N VAL A 237 -21.17 -2.50 13.68
CA VAL A 237 -21.32 -2.28 12.24
C VAL A 237 -22.81 -2.11 11.93
N ASP A 238 -23.18 -0.95 11.39
CA ASP A 238 -24.51 -0.60 10.88
C ASP A 238 -25.68 -0.90 11.86
N ASN A 239 -25.59 -0.43 13.11
CA ASN A 239 -26.67 -0.42 14.11
C ASN A 239 -27.22 -1.80 14.55
N GLY A 240 -26.42 -2.87 14.53
CA GLY A 240 -26.87 -4.16 15.07
C GLY A 240 -25.88 -5.31 15.04
N THR A 241 -24.83 -5.23 14.22
CA THR A 241 -23.81 -6.30 14.16
C THR A 241 -22.62 -5.93 15.03
N LYS A 242 -22.51 -6.57 16.19
CA LYS A 242 -21.37 -6.43 17.08
C LYS A 242 -20.24 -7.34 16.61
N LEU A 243 -19.07 -6.76 16.37
CA LEU A 243 -17.86 -7.50 16.02
C LEU A 243 -16.74 -7.12 16.99
N ILE A 244 -15.85 -8.08 17.23
CA ILE A 244 -14.63 -7.88 18.00
C ILE A 244 -13.48 -8.03 17.03
N LEU A 245 -12.88 -6.90 16.64
CA LEU A 245 -11.71 -6.90 15.77
C LEU A 245 -10.51 -7.38 16.57
N VAL A 246 -9.77 -8.33 16.00
CA VAL A 246 -8.47 -8.77 16.48
C VAL A 246 -7.44 -8.26 15.48
N ASP A 247 -6.75 -7.19 15.87
CA ASP A 247 -5.68 -6.58 15.09
C ASP A 247 -4.34 -7.01 15.68
N THR A 248 -3.44 -7.49 14.84
CA THR A 248 -2.15 -8.03 15.28
C THR A 248 -1.02 -7.18 14.73
N ALA A 249 0.13 -7.21 15.41
CA ALA A 249 1.37 -6.85 14.75
C ALA A 249 1.49 -7.63 13.43
N GLY A 250 1.98 -6.98 12.38
CA GLY A 250 2.25 -7.68 11.12
C GLY A 250 3.39 -8.69 11.33
N THR A 251 3.20 -9.91 10.84
CA THR A 251 4.28 -10.92 10.80
C THR A 251 5.47 -10.38 10.00
N TYR A 252 6.69 -10.72 10.42
CA TYR A 252 7.96 -10.20 9.90
C TYR A 252 8.21 -8.72 10.19
N SER A 253 7.74 -8.26 11.34
CA SER A 253 8.08 -6.92 11.80
C SER A 253 9.58 -6.83 12.18
N PRO A 254 10.28 -5.72 11.88
CA PRO A 254 11.66 -5.55 12.33
C PRO A 254 11.80 -5.65 13.84
N VAL A 255 12.87 -6.31 14.31
CA VAL A 255 13.13 -6.56 15.73
C VAL A 255 14.35 -5.78 16.18
N LYS A 256 14.29 -5.21 17.38
CA LYS A 256 15.47 -4.67 18.03
C LYS A 256 16.38 -5.82 18.46
N ILE A 257 17.58 -5.90 17.88
CA ILE A 257 18.55 -6.95 18.19
C ILE A 257 19.27 -6.57 19.50
N GLU A 258 18.91 -7.23 20.60
CA GLU A 258 19.59 -7.05 21.89
C GLU A 258 20.54 -8.23 22.21
N ASN A 259 20.26 -9.41 21.64
CA ASN A 259 21.10 -10.60 21.72
C ASN A 259 20.93 -11.47 20.46
N GLU A 260 21.79 -12.49 20.31
CA GLU A 260 21.77 -13.40 19.15
C GLU A 260 20.47 -14.19 18.99
N LEU A 261 19.70 -14.35 20.07
CA LEU A 261 18.43 -15.07 20.10
C LEU A 261 17.21 -14.17 19.87
N SER A 262 17.37 -12.84 19.75
CA SER A 262 16.25 -11.89 19.65
C SER A 262 15.39 -12.15 18.41
N ILE A 263 16.00 -12.59 17.31
CA ILE A 263 15.30 -12.94 16.06
C ILE A 263 14.49 -14.22 16.26
N VAL A 264 15.09 -15.24 16.88
CA VAL A 264 14.44 -16.53 17.15
C VAL A 264 13.27 -16.37 18.12
N ASP A 265 13.45 -15.57 19.18
CA ASP A 265 12.38 -15.26 20.14
C ASP A 265 11.24 -14.48 19.47
N LYS A 266 11.56 -13.53 18.59
CA LYS A 266 10.51 -12.84 17.83
C LYS A 266 9.74 -13.81 16.94
N GLU A 267 10.41 -14.67 16.18
CA GLU A 267 9.75 -15.61 15.29
C GLU A 267 8.85 -16.60 16.06
N ALA A 268 9.34 -17.12 17.18
CA ALA A 268 8.54 -17.92 18.10
C ALA A 268 7.33 -17.15 18.64
N THR A 269 7.52 -15.88 18.98
CA THR A 269 6.47 -14.99 19.47
C THR A 269 5.42 -14.70 18.39
N GLU A 270 5.83 -14.42 17.16
CA GLU A 270 4.93 -14.18 16.03
C GLU A 270 4.13 -15.44 15.69
N THR A 271 4.75 -16.62 15.74
CA THR A 271 4.06 -17.90 15.57
C THR A 271 3.04 -18.12 16.68
N PHE A 272 3.42 -17.89 17.93
CA PHE A 272 2.52 -17.98 19.08
C PHE A 272 1.33 -17.03 18.95
N ILE A 273 1.57 -15.77 18.58
CA ILE A 273 0.51 -14.78 18.35
C ILE A 273 -0.41 -15.23 17.22
N SER A 274 0.14 -15.68 16.09
CA SER A 274 -0.66 -16.16 14.94
C SER A 274 -1.55 -17.34 15.32
N ASP A 275 -1.01 -18.28 16.09
CA ASP A 275 -1.73 -19.46 16.57
C ASP A 275 -2.81 -19.09 17.59
N LEU A 276 -2.53 -18.13 18.48
CA LEU A 276 -3.50 -17.62 19.45
C LEU A 276 -4.66 -16.88 18.75
N VAL A 277 -4.33 -16.02 17.79
CA VAL A 277 -5.30 -15.31 16.95
C VAL A 277 -6.13 -16.30 16.13
N PHE A 278 -5.49 -17.37 15.62
CA PHE A 278 -6.21 -18.43 14.94
C PHE A 278 -7.30 -19.03 15.82
N ASP A 279 -7.00 -19.35 17.09
CA ASP A 279 -8.00 -19.95 17.98
C ASP A 279 -9.08 -18.95 18.41
N LEU A 280 -8.71 -17.70 18.64
CA LEU A 280 -9.63 -16.63 19.04
C LEU A 280 -10.59 -16.19 17.93
N ALA A 281 -10.17 -16.25 16.67
CA ALA A 281 -10.90 -15.66 15.55
C ALA A 281 -11.99 -16.57 14.96
N ASP A 282 -13.15 -16.00 14.72
CA ASP A 282 -14.25 -16.63 13.99
C ASP A 282 -14.12 -16.42 12.47
N TYR A 283 -13.66 -15.24 12.07
CA TYR A 283 -13.41 -14.87 10.67
C TYR A 283 -11.96 -14.46 10.44
N PHE A 284 -11.47 -14.73 9.23
CA PHE A 284 -10.14 -14.32 8.79
C PHE A 284 -10.25 -13.39 7.57
N LEU A 285 -9.84 -12.14 7.74
CA LEU A 285 -9.61 -11.18 6.67
C LEU A 285 -8.10 -11.09 6.41
N CYS A 286 -7.63 -11.71 5.33
CA CYS A 286 -6.22 -11.64 4.94
C CYS A 286 -6.00 -10.48 3.96
N VAL A 287 -5.20 -9.49 4.34
CA VAL A 287 -4.89 -8.33 3.49
C VAL A 287 -3.54 -8.55 2.80
N VAL A 288 -3.54 -8.45 1.47
CA VAL A 288 -2.36 -8.62 0.61
C VAL A 288 -2.23 -7.41 -0.31
N ASN A 289 -1.03 -7.08 -0.80
CA ASN A 289 -0.85 -6.06 -1.84
C ASN A 289 -0.72 -6.79 -3.17
N ASP A 290 0.49 -6.81 -3.75
CA ASP A 290 0.84 -7.80 -4.77
C ASP A 290 0.78 -9.20 -4.19
N PHE A 291 0.11 -10.11 -4.89
CA PHE A 291 -0.14 -11.46 -4.43
C PHE A 291 1.04 -12.39 -4.74
N THR A 292 2.01 -12.41 -3.83
CA THR A 292 3.26 -13.13 -4.01
C THR A 292 3.17 -14.62 -3.63
N SER A 293 4.21 -15.40 -3.94
CA SER A 293 4.31 -16.79 -3.49
C SER A 293 4.41 -16.94 -1.97
N LEU A 294 4.82 -15.89 -1.24
CA LEU A 294 4.80 -15.87 0.23
C LEU A 294 3.36 -15.73 0.74
N ASP A 295 2.58 -14.83 0.14
CA ASP A 295 1.16 -14.65 0.48
C ASP A 295 0.35 -15.93 0.17
N GLN A 296 0.64 -16.59 -0.96
CA GLN A 296 0.03 -17.88 -1.31
C GLN A 296 0.34 -18.97 -0.29
N ARG A 297 1.60 -19.11 0.12
CA ARG A 297 2.01 -20.09 1.15
C ARG A 297 1.34 -19.81 2.49
N TYR A 298 1.25 -18.54 2.88
CA TYR A 298 0.55 -18.12 4.09
C TYR A 298 -0.94 -18.52 4.05
N LEU A 299 -1.62 -18.21 2.94
CA LEU A 299 -3.03 -18.58 2.75
C LEU A 299 -3.25 -20.10 2.74
N ASP A 300 -2.37 -20.85 2.08
CA ASP A 300 -2.45 -22.32 2.03
C ASP A 300 -2.33 -22.93 3.44
N ARG A 301 -1.38 -22.43 4.25
CA ARG A 301 -1.22 -22.88 5.65
C ARG A 301 -2.47 -22.56 6.47
N LEU A 302 -2.95 -21.31 6.40
CA LEU A 302 -4.15 -20.89 7.14
C LEU A 302 -5.39 -21.69 6.71
N SER A 303 -5.54 -21.94 5.40
CA SER A 303 -6.64 -22.72 4.83
C SER A 303 -6.61 -24.18 5.31
N ARG A 304 -5.44 -24.84 5.28
CA ARG A 304 -5.30 -26.21 5.80
C ARG A 304 -5.65 -26.29 7.27
N ASN A 305 -5.16 -25.34 8.08
CA ASN A 305 -5.48 -25.27 9.50
C ASN A 305 -6.99 -25.09 9.74
N LEU A 306 -7.65 -24.23 8.95
CA LEU A 306 -9.11 -24.05 8.99
C LEU A 306 -9.87 -25.33 8.64
N GLN A 307 -9.46 -26.06 7.61
CA GLN A 307 -10.13 -27.30 7.20
C GLN A 307 -9.98 -28.42 8.22
N GLN A 308 -8.81 -28.51 8.86
CA GLN A 308 -8.51 -29.53 9.86
C GLN A 308 -9.08 -29.21 11.24
N SER A 309 -9.47 -27.96 11.50
CA SER A 309 -10.00 -27.56 12.80
C SER A 309 -11.46 -28.01 13.00
N PRO A 310 -11.76 -28.82 14.02
CA PRO A 310 -13.14 -29.22 14.33
C PRO A 310 -13.98 -28.06 14.87
N ASN A 311 -13.33 -27.06 15.49
CA ASN A 311 -13.98 -25.98 16.22
C ASN A 311 -14.33 -24.77 15.34
N LYS A 312 -13.84 -24.72 14.09
CA LYS A 312 -14.11 -23.62 13.16
C LYS A 312 -15.36 -23.91 12.34
N THR A 313 -16.38 -23.09 12.56
CA THR A 313 -17.66 -23.13 11.85
C THR A 313 -17.54 -22.50 10.47
N PHE A 314 -16.92 -21.32 10.39
CA PHE A 314 -16.56 -20.68 9.13
C PHE A 314 -15.16 -21.12 8.68
N ARG A 315 -15.08 -21.77 7.52
CA ARG A 315 -13.86 -22.40 7.01
C ARG A 315 -13.35 -21.78 5.72
N GLU A 316 -13.67 -20.50 5.52
CA GLU A 316 -13.20 -19.76 4.35
C GLU A 316 -12.38 -18.54 4.80
N ILE A 317 -11.40 -18.15 3.98
CA ILE A 317 -10.61 -16.93 4.20
C ILE A 317 -11.11 -15.85 3.23
N ILE A 318 -11.36 -14.65 3.74
CA ILE A 318 -11.65 -13.49 2.90
C ILE A 318 -10.32 -12.79 2.62
N VAL A 319 -9.91 -12.80 1.36
CA VAL A 319 -8.65 -12.22 0.89
C VAL A 319 -8.94 -10.87 0.25
N ILE A 320 -8.30 -9.83 0.77
CA ILE A 320 -8.47 -8.45 0.32
C ILE A 320 -7.15 -8.02 -0.34
N HIS A 321 -7.19 -7.90 -1.66
CA HIS A 321 -6.09 -7.38 -2.47
C HIS A 321 -6.11 -5.85 -2.42
N ASN A 322 -5.28 -5.28 -1.57
CA ASN A 322 -5.06 -3.86 -1.37
C ASN A 322 -4.08 -3.30 -2.41
N LEU A 323 -4.58 -3.09 -3.62
CA LEU A 323 -3.82 -2.61 -4.78
C LEU A 323 -3.66 -1.09 -4.73
N LYS A 324 -2.93 -0.62 -3.71
CA LYS A 324 -2.76 0.80 -3.36
C LYS A 324 -2.16 1.69 -4.46
N ASP A 325 -1.48 1.07 -5.42
CA ASP A 325 -0.80 1.75 -6.53
C ASP A 325 -1.62 1.70 -7.84
N VAL A 326 -2.77 1.03 -7.85
CA VAL A 326 -3.64 0.91 -9.02
C VAL A 326 -4.62 2.08 -9.07
N GLU A 327 -4.58 2.83 -10.17
CA GLU A 327 -5.41 4.03 -10.36
C GLU A 327 -6.31 3.96 -11.60
N SER A 328 -6.09 3.00 -12.52
CA SER A 328 -6.84 2.86 -13.77
C SER A 328 -7.57 1.50 -13.89
N PRO A 329 -8.73 1.44 -14.57
CA PRO A 329 -9.48 0.19 -14.78
C PRO A 329 -8.69 -0.87 -15.55
N GLU A 330 -7.90 -0.47 -16.54
CA GLU A 330 -7.14 -1.38 -17.41
C GLU A 330 -6.04 -2.08 -16.62
N ILE A 331 -5.34 -1.34 -15.75
CA ILE A 331 -4.33 -1.89 -14.85
C ILE A 331 -4.99 -2.83 -13.84
N LEU A 332 -6.15 -2.44 -13.29
CA LEU A 332 -6.91 -3.29 -12.37
C LEU A 332 -7.29 -4.63 -13.02
N GLU A 333 -7.81 -4.61 -14.24
CA GLU A 333 -8.17 -5.83 -14.97
C GLU A 333 -6.96 -6.73 -15.21
N HIS A 334 -5.84 -6.15 -15.62
CA HIS A 334 -4.60 -6.89 -15.83
C HIS A 334 -4.07 -7.52 -14.54
N VAL A 335 -3.96 -6.74 -13.45
CA VAL A 335 -3.49 -7.23 -12.14
C VAL A 335 -4.43 -8.27 -11.57
N TRP A 336 -5.75 -8.06 -11.64
CA TRP A 336 -6.74 -9.01 -11.15
C TRP A 336 -6.70 -10.33 -11.92
N SER A 337 -6.52 -10.26 -13.24
CA SER A 337 -6.40 -11.44 -14.09
C SER A 337 -5.16 -12.26 -13.74
N THR A 338 -3.99 -11.60 -13.74
CA THR A 338 -2.69 -12.24 -13.54
C THR A 338 -2.46 -12.73 -12.11
N GLN A 339 -2.95 -12.01 -11.11
CA GLN A 339 -2.71 -12.31 -9.69
C GLN A 339 -3.83 -13.10 -9.01
N VAL A 340 -5.00 -13.25 -9.64
CA VAL A 340 -6.14 -13.93 -8.99
C VAL A 340 -6.80 -14.95 -9.91
N THR A 341 -7.37 -14.52 -11.04
CA THR A 341 -8.25 -15.41 -11.80
C THR A 341 -7.49 -16.48 -12.58
N GLN A 342 -6.29 -16.19 -13.08
CA GLN A 342 -5.46 -17.15 -13.82
C GLN A 342 -4.67 -18.11 -12.93
N ILE A 343 -4.43 -17.75 -11.66
CA ILE A 343 -3.64 -18.57 -10.72
C ILE A 343 -4.44 -19.77 -10.22
N TYR A 344 -5.74 -19.60 -10.00
CA TYR A 344 -6.59 -20.63 -9.41
C TYR A 344 -7.41 -21.35 -10.49
N ALA A 345 -6.99 -22.56 -10.85
CA ALA A 345 -7.70 -23.40 -11.84
C ALA A 345 -9.16 -23.70 -11.46
N ASN A 346 -9.47 -23.87 -10.17
CA ASN A 346 -10.79 -24.25 -9.66
C ASN A 346 -11.57 -23.06 -9.08
N GLY A 347 -11.32 -21.84 -9.55
CA GLY A 347 -12.01 -20.64 -9.09
C GLY A 347 -13.11 -20.17 -10.04
N THR A 348 -14.07 -19.39 -9.52
CA THR A 348 -15.17 -18.83 -10.29
C THR A 348 -15.36 -17.35 -10.01
N LEU A 349 -15.58 -16.57 -11.07
CA LEU A 349 -15.96 -15.16 -10.92
C LEU A 349 -17.41 -15.07 -10.45
N GLN A 350 -17.62 -14.30 -9.39
CA GLN A 350 -18.91 -14.07 -8.77
C GLN A 350 -19.24 -12.59 -8.78
N LYS A 351 -20.53 -12.26 -8.69
CA LYS A 351 -21.00 -10.88 -8.57
C LYS A 351 -22.09 -10.77 -7.52
N THR A 352 -22.00 -9.76 -6.66
CA THR A 352 -23.00 -9.51 -5.61
C THR A 352 -23.46 -8.06 -5.67
N LYS A 353 -24.78 -7.85 -5.62
CA LYS A 353 -25.35 -6.50 -5.59
C LYS A 353 -25.33 -5.97 -4.17
N VAL A 354 -24.76 -4.79 -3.96
CA VAL A 354 -24.63 -4.16 -2.64
C VAL A 354 -24.92 -2.66 -2.74
N ALA A 355 -25.36 -2.05 -1.64
CA ALA A 355 -25.69 -0.64 -1.55
C ALA A 355 -24.63 0.11 -0.73
N ALA A 356 -24.08 1.19 -1.25
CA ALA A 356 -23.14 2.05 -0.53
C ALA A 356 -23.45 3.53 -0.78
N LEU A 357 -23.08 4.39 0.17
CA LEU A 357 -23.16 5.83 0.00
C LEU A 357 -22.07 6.29 -0.97
N ASN A 358 -22.47 6.88 -2.09
CA ASN A 358 -21.50 7.37 -3.07
C ASN A 358 -20.75 8.59 -2.48
N PRO A 359 -19.41 8.58 -2.48
CA PRO A 359 -18.62 9.61 -1.79
C PRO A 359 -18.76 11.00 -2.41
N ILE A 360 -19.13 11.10 -3.69
CA ILE A 360 -19.23 12.34 -4.46
C ILE A 360 -20.59 13.03 -4.22
N ASN A 361 -21.69 12.32 -4.46
CA ASN A 361 -23.04 12.90 -4.37
C ASN A 361 -23.77 12.61 -3.04
N LYS A 362 -23.15 11.81 -2.14
CA LYS A 362 -23.71 11.39 -0.84
C LYS A 362 -25.05 10.67 -0.92
N GLN A 363 -25.39 10.10 -2.08
CA GLN A 363 -26.60 9.32 -2.27
C GLN A 363 -26.32 7.83 -2.09
N LEU A 364 -27.28 7.10 -1.51
CA LEU A 364 -27.23 5.64 -1.46
C LEU A 364 -27.43 5.07 -2.87
N GLN A 365 -26.48 4.25 -3.33
CA GLN A 365 -26.51 3.67 -4.66
C GLN A 365 -26.19 2.18 -4.62
N GLU A 366 -26.91 1.40 -5.41
CA GLU A 366 -26.65 -0.03 -5.58
C GLU A 366 -25.72 -0.29 -6.76
N LYS A 367 -24.69 -1.12 -6.56
CA LYS A 367 -23.82 -1.61 -7.63
C LYS A 367 -23.53 -3.09 -7.46
N HIS A 368 -23.19 -3.74 -8.57
CA HIS A 368 -22.60 -5.07 -8.55
C HIS A 368 -21.11 -4.97 -8.27
N VAL A 369 -20.65 -5.69 -7.25
CA VAL A 369 -19.23 -5.87 -6.96
C VAL A 369 -18.82 -7.25 -7.44
N LEU A 370 -17.77 -7.30 -8.26
CA LEU A 370 -17.14 -8.53 -8.70
C LEU A 370 -16.19 -9.05 -7.62
N TRP A 371 -16.17 -10.36 -7.44
CA TRP A 371 -15.27 -11.04 -6.51
C TRP A 371 -15.00 -12.46 -7.00
N PHE A 372 -13.91 -13.09 -6.56
CA PHE A 372 -13.51 -14.39 -7.07
C PHE A 372 -13.57 -15.45 -5.96
N LYS A 373 -14.27 -16.55 -6.23
CA LYS A 373 -14.50 -17.63 -5.28
C LYS A 373 -13.63 -18.83 -5.62
N THR A 374 -12.85 -19.30 -4.66
CA THR A 374 -12.21 -20.62 -4.70
C THR A 374 -12.90 -21.55 -3.69
N PRO A 375 -12.52 -22.85 -3.61
CA PRO A 375 -13.06 -23.75 -2.60
C PRO A 375 -12.96 -23.21 -1.16
N TYR A 376 -11.84 -22.56 -0.80
CA TYR A 376 -11.55 -22.17 0.57
C TYR A 376 -11.32 -20.66 0.78
N THR A 377 -11.34 -19.86 -0.29
CA THR A 377 -11.10 -18.42 -0.21
C THR A 377 -12.11 -17.61 -1.01
N ARG A 378 -12.34 -16.36 -0.59
CA ARG A 378 -13.06 -15.33 -1.35
C ARG A 378 -12.12 -14.17 -1.56
N HIS A 379 -11.83 -13.83 -2.81
CA HIS A 379 -10.95 -12.71 -3.14
C HIS A 379 -11.76 -11.50 -3.58
N VAL A 380 -11.43 -10.35 -3.01
CA VAL A 380 -11.88 -9.02 -3.46
C VAL A 380 -10.66 -8.12 -3.62
N CYS A 381 -10.78 -7.08 -4.44
CA CYS A 381 -9.77 -6.03 -4.55
C CYS A 381 -10.33 -4.69 -4.08
N ILE A 382 -9.45 -3.89 -3.50
CA ILE A 382 -9.59 -2.46 -3.33
C ILE A 382 -8.39 -1.80 -4.04
N VAL A 383 -8.59 -0.60 -4.53
CA VAL A 383 -7.55 0.14 -5.26
C VAL A 383 -7.18 1.43 -4.52
N ASN A 384 -6.30 2.24 -5.11
CA ASN A 384 -5.94 3.52 -4.53
C ASN A 384 -7.18 4.36 -4.16
N ASP A 385 -7.35 4.67 -2.87
CA ASP A 385 -8.52 5.39 -2.37
C ASP A 385 -8.59 6.86 -2.85
N ASP A 386 -7.45 7.44 -3.21
CA ASP A 386 -7.37 8.84 -3.62
C ASP A 386 -7.79 9.06 -5.08
N CYS A 387 -7.83 8.01 -5.91
CA CYS A 387 -8.15 8.11 -7.33
C CYS A 387 -9.66 8.00 -7.61
N ASN A 388 -10.06 8.39 -8.83
CA ASN A 388 -11.47 8.32 -9.25
C ASN A 388 -11.99 6.88 -9.27
N LEU A 389 -11.14 5.92 -9.65
CA LEU A 389 -11.48 4.50 -9.64
C LEU A 389 -11.78 4.03 -8.21
N GLY A 390 -10.93 4.34 -7.23
CA GLY A 390 -11.12 4.00 -5.82
C GLY A 390 -12.42 4.57 -5.26
N LYS A 391 -12.68 5.86 -5.49
CA LYS A 391 -13.96 6.50 -5.10
C LYS A 391 -15.19 5.83 -5.72
N SER A 392 -15.04 5.23 -6.90
CA SER A 392 -16.12 4.55 -7.62
C SER A 392 -16.31 3.07 -7.26
N LEU A 393 -15.33 2.46 -6.58
CA LEU A 393 -15.24 1.01 -6.33
C LEU A 393 -15.17 0.66 -4.83
N ASN A 394 -14.18 1.21 -4.10
CA ASN A 394 -13.88 0.86 -2.70
C ASN A 394 -15.11 0.93 -1.78
N PRO A 395 -15.99 1.97 -1.83
CA PRO A 395 -17.16 2.03 -0.94
C PRO A 395 -18.10 0.83 -1.07
N TRP A 396 -18.30 0.33 -2.30
CA TRP A 396 -19.15 -0.84 -2.54
C TRP A 396 -18.44 -2.14 -2.13
N VAL A 397 -17.12 -2.25 -2.32
CA VAL A 397 -16.33 -3.38 -1.82
C VAL A 397 -16.41 -3.48 -0.29
N PHE A 398 -16.24 -2.37 0.44
CA PHE A 398 -16.41 -2.36 1.89
C PHE A 398 -17.86 -2.68 2.30
N SER A 399 -18.86 -2.28 1.52
CA SER A 399 -20.23 -2.73 1.74
C SER A 399 -20.40 -4.24 1.56
N LEU A 400 -19.73 -4.84 0.57
CA LEU A 400 -19.73 -6.29 0.38
C LEU A 400 -19.06 -7.03 1.54
N LEU A 401 -17.93 -6.52 2.03
CA LEU A 401 -17.24 -7.08 3.20
C LEU A 401 -18.15 -7.03 4.44
N ARG A 402 -18.80 -5.90 4.71
CA ARG A 402 -19.80 -5.79 5.78
C ARG A 402 -20.94 -6.78 5.59
N TYR A 403 -21.44 -6.94 4.36
CA TYR A 403 -22.48 -7.91 4.05
C TYR A 403 -22.04 -9.35 4.35
N TRP A 404 -20.82 -9.76 4.00
CA TRP A 404 -20.31 -11.10 4.29
C TRP A 404 -20.17 -11.39 5.77
N LEU A 405 -19.68 -10.41 6.54
CA LEU A 405 -19.58 -10.53 8.00
C LEU A 405 -20.95 -10.60 8.68
N LYS A 406 -22.00 -10.06 8.05
CA LYS A 406 -23.39 -10.18 8.54
C LYS A 406 -24.07 -11.48 8.16
N ALA A 407 -23.83 -11.96 6.93
CA ALA A 407 -24.66 -12.98 6.30
C ALA A 407 -24.38 -14.42 6.76
N VAL A 408 -23.33 -14.66 7.56
CA VAL A 408 -22.85 -16.02 7.82
C VAL A 408 -22.92 -16.41 9.30
N PHE A 409 -23.98 -17.14 9.67
CA PHE A 409 -24.07 -18.31 10.59
C PHE A 409 -23.25 -18.44 11.88
N ILE A 410 -22.57 -17.42 12.38
CA ILE A 410 -22.06 -17.43 13.75
C ILE A 410 -23.12 -16.71 14.59
N PRO A 411 -23.65 -17.33 15.67
CA PRO A 411 -24.60 -16.64 16.52
C PRO A 411 -23.91 -15.40 17.09
N VAL A 412 -24.25 -14.24 16.52
CA VAL A 412 -23.79 -12.91 16.96
C VAL A 412 -24.21 -12.65 18.42
N ASN A 413 -25.10 -13.49 18.97
CA ASN A 413 -25.55 -13.51 20.35
C ASN A 413 -24.71 -14.44 21.26
N ARG A 414 -23.48 -14.79 20.89
CA ARG A 414 -22.55 -15.46 21.81
C ARG A 414 -21.94 -14.41 22.72
N SER A 415 -22.34 -14.42 24.00
CA SER A 415 -21.61 -13.73 25.06
C SER A 415 -20.42 -14.59 25.46
N PHE A 416 -19.21 -14.08 25.32
CA PHE A 416 -18.03 -14.73 25.86
C PHE A 416 -16.95 -13.72 26.27
N SER A 417 -16.03 -14.20 27.10
CA SER A 417 -14.88 -13.43 27.56
C SER A 417 -13.71 -13.68 26.63
N VAL A 418 -13.37 -12.69 25.79
CA VAL A 418 -12.20 -12.79 24.90
C VAL A 418 -10.93 -12.93 25.74
N LEU A 419 -10.88 -12.29 26.91
CA LEU A 419 -9.76 -12.37 27.84
C LEU A 419 -9.64 -13.76 28.47
N ASP A 420 -10.74 -14.37 28.94
CA ASP A 420 -10.67 -15.73 29.49
C ASP A 420 -10.30 -16.73 28.39
N CYS A 421 -10.84 -16.57 27.18
CA CYS A 421 -10.42 -17.35 26.02
C CYS A 421 -8.92 -17.18 25.74
N LEU A 422 -8.41 -15.95 25.74
CA LEU A 422 -6.99 -15.67 25.53
C LEU A 422 -6.14 -16.36 26.60
N LEU A 423 -6.47 -16.21 27.89
CA LEU A 423 -5.73 -16.86 28.97
C LEU A 423 -5.75 -18.39 28.86
N ILE A 424 -6.90 -18.99 28.55
CA ILE A 424 -7.03 -20.45 28.37
C ILE A 424 -6.17 -20.93 27.20
N GLN A 425 -6.28 -20.27 26.04
CA GLN A 425 -5.55 -20.66 24.83
C GLN A 425 -4.04 -20.41 24.98
N SER A 426 -3.65 -19.26 25.55
CA SER A 426 -2.25 -18.97 25.88
C SER A 426 -1.67 -20.03 26.81
N ARG A 427 -2.38 -20.43 27.86
CA ARG A 427 -1.93 -21.50 28.78
C ARG A 427 -1.68 -22.82 28.05
N GLN A 428 -2.65 -23.27 27.25
CA GLN A 428 -2.53 -24.51 26.49
C GLN A 428 -1.33 -24.48 25.52
N LYS A 429 -1.15 -23.38 24.80
CA LYS A 429 -0.04 -23.21 23.87
C LYS A 429 1.31 -23.11 24.57
N LEU A 430 1.41 -22.36 25.67
CA LEU A 430 2.64 -22.26 26.46
C LEU A 430 3.06 -23.63 27.01
N VAL A 431 2.11 -24.44 27.50
CA VAL A 431 2.39 -25.80 27.97
C VAL A 431 2.95 -26.67 26.84
N ASN A 432 2.35 -26.61 25.66
CA ASN A 432 2.81 -27.37 24.49
C ASN A 432 4.17 -26.88 23.98
N PHE A 433 4.35 -25.56 23.94
CA PHE A 433 5.54 -24.91 23.42
C PHE A 433 6.74 -25.18 24.32
N PHE A 434 6.62 -24.92 25.63
CA PHE A 434 7.73 -25.10 26.58
C PHE A 434 7.83 -26.51 27.15
N ARG A 435 6.86 -27.39 26.86
CA ARG A 435 6.74 -28.76 27.43
C ARG A 435 6.83 -28.76 28.96
N LYS A 436 6.35 -27.69 29.59
CA LYS A 436 6.31 -27.47 31.04
C LYS A 436 4.90 -27.14 31.46
N ASN A 437 4.51 -27.53 32.67
CA ASN A 437 3.21 -27.15 33.21
C ASN A 437 3.24 -25.68 33.64
N ILE A 438 2.87 -24.80 32.72
CA ILE A 438 2.85 -23.35 32.94
C ILE A 438 1.43 -22.93 33.30
N LYS A 439 1.28 -22.35 34.48
CA LYS A 439 0.07 -21.65 34.88
C LYS A 439 0.29 -20.16 34.75
N ILE A 440 -0.65 -19.48 34.11
CA ILE A 440 -0.66 -18.03 33.96
C ILE A 440 -1.91 -17.45 34.61
N ASP A 441 -1.79 -16.26 35.16
CA ASP A 441 -2.88 -15.49 35.74
C ASP A 441 -2.76 -14.00 35.40
N LEU A 442 -3.86 -13.27 35.50
CA LEU A 442 -3.95 -11.84 35.28
C LEU A 442 -3.88 -11.10 36.62
N GLN A 443 -2.81 -10.34 36.81
CA GLN A 443 -2.54 -9.60 38.03
C GLN A 443 -2.84 -8.10 37.84
N ASP A 444 -3.38 -7.47 38.88
CA ASP A 444 -3.55 -6.02 38.95
C ASP A 444 -2.19 -5.33 39.15
N THR A 445 -2.09 -4.08 38.68
CA THR A 445 -0.95 -3.20 38.98
C THR A 445 -1.41 -1.96 39.75
N ASP A 446 -0.47 -1.11 40.15
CA ASP A 446 -0.77 0.17 40.78
C ASP A 446 -1.59 1.11 39.87
N ASP A 447 -1.52 0.90 38.55
CA ASP A 447 -2.32 1.62 37.57
C ASP A 447 -3.57 0.78 37.20
N PRO A 448 -4.80 1.28 37.44
CA PRO A 448 -6.03 0.56 37.10
C PRO A 448 -6.21 0.31 35.59
N LEU A 449 -5.47 1.02 34.74
CA LEU A 449 -5.47 0.84 33.29
C LEU A 449 -4.46 -0.21 32.81
N ILE A 450 -3.63 -0.71 33.70
CA ILE A 450 -2.58 -1.67 33.37
C ILE A 450 -2.78 -2.92 34.21
N LYS A 451 -2.98 -4.04 33.54
CA LYS A 451 -2.90 -5.38 34.14
C LYS A 451 -1.68 -6.10 33.58
N VAL A 452 -1.28 -7.19 34.21
CA VAL A 452 -0.13 -7.98 33.76
C VAL A 452 -0.47 -9.46 33.77
N ILE A 453 -0.26 -10.14 32.64
CA ILE A 453 -0.34 -11.60 32.55
C ILE A 453 1.04 -12.16 32.91
N LYS A 454 1.11 -13.00 33.95
CA LYS A 454 2.35 -13.60 34.47
C LYS A 454 2.15 -15.06 34.84
N THR A 455 3.25 -15.78 35.00
CA THR A 455 3.21 -17.12 35.59
C THR A 455 2.88 -17.06 37.09
N GLU A 456 2.10 -18.03 37.59
CA GLU A 456 1.77 -18.11 39.04
C GLU A 456 3.02 -18.38 39.90
N ASN A 457 4.00 -19.11 39.36
CA ASN A 457 5.30 -19.35 39.98
C ASN A 457 6.40 -18.94 39.01
N GLU A 458 7.38 -18.16 39.46
CA GLU A 458 8.60 -17.92 38.70
C GLU A 458 9.41 -19.22 38.61
N PHE A 459 9.70 -19.68 37.40
CA PHE A 459 10.60 -20.81 37.23
C PHE A 459 12.04 -20.32 37.35
N HIS A 460 12.84 -20.95 38.22
CA HIS A 460 14.27 -20.64 38.36
C HIS A 460 15.08 -21.00 37.11
N ASP A 461 14.64 -21.99 36.33
CA ASP A 461 15.24 -22.31 35.04
C ASP A 461 14.74 -21.33 33.98
N LYS A 462 15.68 -20.69 33.26
CA LYS A 462 15.33 -19.88 32.08
C LYS A 462 14.47 -20.71 31.13
N ILE A 463 13.32 -20.17 30.78
CA ILE A 463 12.45 -20.72 29.75
C ILE A 463 13.23 -20.67 28.43
N GLN A 464 13.69 -21.83 27.96
CA GLN A 464 14.41 -21.94 26.70
C GLN A 464 13.40 -22.11 25.56
N ILE A 465 13.59 -21.35 24.49
CA ILE A 465 12.83 -21.51 23.25
C ILE A 465 13.25 -22.85 22.63
N PRO A 466 12.31 -23.77 22.36
CA PRO A 466 12.61 -24.96 21.58
C PRO A 466 13.17 -24.50 20.22
N GLN A 467 14.38 -24.94 19.85
CA GLN A 467 14.95 -24.62 18.54
C GLN A 467 14.12 -25.30 17.45
N GLY A 468 13.13 -24.58 16.90
CA GLY A 468 12.38 -24.95 15.70
C GLY A 468 13.16 -24.59 14.44
N GLN A 469 12.97 -25.37 13.36
CA GLN A 469 13.58 -25.11 12.07
C GLN A 469 13.02 -23.86 11.42
N VAL A 470 13.93 -23.02 10.91
CA VAL A 470 13.65 -21.84 10.10
C VAL A 470 14.07 -22.17 8.66
N ASP A 471 13.15 -22.11 7.71
CA ASP A 471 13.53 -22.17 6.29
C ASP A 471 14.13 -20.82 5.83
N MET A 472 14.70 -20.75 4.63
CA MET A 472 15.32 -19.51 4.08
C MET A 472 14.37 -18.29 3.97
N SER A 473 13.10 -18.40 4.36
CA SER A 473 12.11 -17.32 4.40
C SER A 473 11.69 -16.86 5.80
N GLY A 474 12.24 -17.44 6.87
CA GLY A 474 11.84 -17.08 8.24
C GLY A 474 10.53 -17.74 8.69
N LEU A 475 10.11 -18.83 8.04
CA LEU A 475 8.93 -19.61 8.41
C LEU A 475 9.34 -20.87 9.17
N ILE A 476 8.70 -21.10 10.33
CA ILE A 476 8.71 -22.41 10.99
C ILE A 476 7.99 -23.43 10.10
N THR A 477 8.77 -24.23 9.36
CA THR A 477 8.29 -25.45 8.69
C THR A 477 8.38 -26.62 9.65
N GLY A 478 7.44 -26.69 10.59
CA GLY A 478 7.09 -27.94 11.23
C GLY A 478 5.85 -28.49 10.55
N GLN A 479 5.99 -29.39 9.57
CA GLN A 479 4.88 -30.32 9.33
C GLN A 479 4.70 -31.08 10.64
N GLN A 480 3.47 -31.15 11.17
CA GLN A 480 3.21 -31.78 12.48
C GLN A 480 3.64 -33.27 12.56
N ASP A 481 4.01 -33.89 11.44
CA ASP A 481 4.45 -35.29 11.34
C ASP A 481 5.83 -35.52 10.67
N SER A 482 6.62 -34.48 10.38
CA SER A 482 7.94 -34.68 9.76
C SER A 482 9.01 -35.11 10.79
N PHE A 483 9.94 -35.97 10.34
CA PHE A 483 11.11 -36.35 11.13
C PHE A 483 11.97 -35.11 11.45
N GLN A 484 12.25 -34.87 12.73
CA GLN A 484 13.11 -33.78 13.19
C GLN A 484 14.25 -34.38 14.02
N PRO A 485 15.51 -34.31 13.54
CA PRO A 485 16.66 -34.75 14.31
C PRO A 485 16.80 -33.95 15.61
N ALA A 486 16.94 -34.61 16.75
CA ALA A 486 17.37 -33.95 17.98
C ALA A 486 18.82 -33.48 17.80
N THR A 487 19.16 -32.28 18.28
CA THR A 487 20.45 -31.65 17.97
C THR A 487 21.12 -31.12 19.23
N ASP A 488 22.41 -31.44 19.37
CA ASP A 488 23.31 -30.87 20.37
C ASP A 488 24.39 -30.03 19.68
N ILE A 489 24.78 -28.93 20.31
CA ILE A 489 25.86 -28.06 19.84
C ILE A 489 26.88 -27.88 20.96
N ILE A 490 28.14 -28.12 20.66
CA ILE A 490 29.27 -27.93 21.58
C ILE A 490 30.15 -26.83 21.00
N ALA A 491 30.21 -25.69 21.68
CA ALA A 491 31.07 -24.57 21.32
C ALA A 491 32.26 -24.51 22.29
N GLY A 492 33.46 -24.76 21.78
CA GLY A 492 34.72 -24.72 22.51
C GLY A 492 35.87 -24.47 21.56
N ASP A 493 36.96 -25.23 21.68
CA ASP A 493 38.08 -25.21 20.72
C ASP A 493 37.69 -25.66 19.31
N GLN A 494 36.59 -26.41 19.21
CA GLN A 494 35.89 -26.68 17.97
C GLN A 494 34.41 -26.32 18.15
N TYR A 495 33.73 -26.03 17.05
CA TYR A 495 32.28 -25.94 17.00
C TYR A 495 31.73 -27.25 16.45
N ILE A 496 31.08 -28.04 17.29
CA ILE A 496 30.60 -29.39 16.95
C ILE A 496 29.08 -29.42 16.99
N ILE A 497 28.46 -29.87 15.91
CA ILE A 497 27.02 -30.09 15.80
C ILE A 497 26.78 -31.60 15.70
N LEU A 498 25.95 -32.12 16.59
CA LEU A 498 25.55 -33.54 16.64
C LEU A 498 24.04 -33.63 16.42
N MET A 499 23.58 -34.44 15.46
CA MET A 499 22.16 -34.61 15.17
C MET A 499 21.76 -36.09 15.13
N ASP A 500 20.74 -36.45 15.90
CA ASP A 500 20.17 -37.80 15.91
C ASP A 500 19.41 -38.10 14.62
N ALA A 501 20.04 -38.90 13.77
CA ALA A 501 19.60 -39.30 12.45
C ALA A 501 19.52 -40.84 12.29
N PRO A 502 18.81 -41.57 13.18
CA PRO A 502 18.83 -43.03 13.16
C PRO A 502 18.17 -43.58 11.89
N GLY A 503 18.92 -44.40 11.16
CA GLY A 503 18.48 -45.00 9.89
C GLY A 503 18.75 -44.16 8.65
N LEU A 504 19.55 -43.10 8.76
CA LEU A 504 20.09 -42.35 7.63
C LEU A 504 21.57 -42.70 7.41
N THR A 505 22.02 -42.59 6.17
CA THR A 505 23.41 -42.71 5.76
C THR A 505 23.94 -41.38 5.24
N ASN A 506 25.25 -41.29 4.95
CA ASN A 506 25.86 -40.10 4.35
C ASN A 506 25.20 -39.70 3.02
N GLU A 507 24.70 -40.68 2.25
CA GLU A 507 24.08 -40.44 0.94
C GLU A 507 22.68 -39.82 1.06
N ASP A 508 22.03 -39.99 2.22
CA ASP A 508 20.70 -39.46 2.50
C ASP A 508 20.72 -38.02 3.05
N VAL A 509 21.92 -37.46 3.25
CA VAL A 509 22.13 -36.16 3.89
C VAL A 509 22.99 -35.26 3.00
N ASP A 510 22.43 -34.14 2.58
CA ASP A 510 23.13 -33.08 1.85
C ASP A 510 23.48 -31.94 2.80
N ILE A 511 24.73 -31.46 2.73
CA ILE A 511 25.21 -30.33 3.52
C ILE A 511 25.75 -29.25 2.60
N GLN A 512 25.26 -28.03 2.78
CA GLN A 512 25.64 -26.87 2.00
C GLN A 512 25.98 -25.72 2.95
N ARG A 513 26.97 -24.90 2.60
CA ARG A 513 27.25 -23.66 3.34
C ARG A 513 27.08 -22.45 2.43
N GLN A 514 26.33 -21.47 2.92
CA GLN A 514 26.15 -20.16 2.31
C GLN A 514 26.56 -19.10 3.35
N ASN A 515 27.72 -18.48 3.15
CA ASN A 515 28.32 -17.52 4.08
C ASN A 515 28.50 -18.11 5.50
N VAL A 516 27.86 -17.51 6.50
CA VAL A 516 27.87 -17.93 7.91
C VAL A 516 26.84 -19.02 8.23
N VAL A 517 26.09 -19.49 7.23
CA VAL A 517 24.97 -20.41 7.43
C VAL A 517 25.27 -21.78 6.81
N THR A 518 25.22 -22.82 7.64
CA THR A 518 25.27 -24.22 7.23
C THR A 518 23.87 -24.80 7.17
N LEU A 519 23.53 -25.37 6.03
CA LEU A 519 22.26 -26.00 5.71
C LEU A 519 22.47 -27.51 5.63
N VAL A 520 21.68 -28.28 6.39
CA VAL A 520 21.70 -29.74 6.40
C VAL A 520 20.33 -30.24 6.00
N LYS A 521 20.25 -30.91 4.86
CA LYS A 521 19.02 -31.50 4.33
C LYS A 521 19.12 -33.01 4.39
N GLY A 522 18.00 -33.67 4.61
CA GLY A 522 17.94 -35.12 4.41
C GLY A 522 16.52 -35.63 4.34
N ASN A 523 16.37 -36.88 3.95
CA ASN A 523 15.05 -37.52 3.81
C ASN A 523 15.02 -38.89 4.46
N LYS A 524 14.26 -39.03 5.55
CA LYS A 524 14.08 -40.30 6.24
C LYS A 524 12.92 -41.07 5.64
N GLN A 525 13.25 -41.94 4.69
CA GLN A 525 12.28 -42.78 4.00
C GLN A 525 11.65 -43.82 4.92
N ARG A 526 10.40 -44.17 4.64
CA ARG A 526 9.71 -45.30 5.31
C ARG A 526 10.29 -46.60 4.75
N PRO A 527 10.81 -47.51 5.60
CA PRO A 527 11.38 -48.77 5.12
C PRO A 527 10.31 -49.79 4.70
N TYR A 528 9.04 -49.52 4.99
CA TYR A 528 7.90 -50.36 4.63
C TYR A 528 6.95 -49.58 3.73
N ILE A 529 6.69 -50.13 2.55
CA ILE A 529 5.61 -49.73 1.65
C ILE A 529 4.86 -51.03 1.33
N ASN A 530 3.55 -51.08 1.58
CA ASN A 530 2.67 -52.22 1.29
C ASN A 530 2.94 -53.53 2.06
N GLN A 531 3.46 -53.48 3.29
CA GLN A 531 3.61 -54.66 4.15
C GLN A 531 2.59 -54.66 5.31
N GLY A 532 1.41 -55.23 5.04
CA GLY A 532 0.40 -55.53 6.07
C GLY A 532 -0.22 -54.32 6.77
N GLN A 533 -0.99 -54.59 7.82
CA GLN A 533 -1.58 -53.56 8.70
C GLN A 533 -0.55 -53.18 9.77
N LEU A 534 -0.13 -51.91 9.78
CA LEU A 534 0.79 -51.38 10.77
C LEU A 534 0.09 -51.35 12.14
N GLU A 535 0.42 -52.26 13.05
CA GLU A 535 -0.20 -52.34 14.39
C GLU A 535 0.19 -51.17 15.29
N LYS A 536 1.42 -50.64 15.15
CA LYS A 536 1.92 -49.51 15.94
C LYS A 536 2.94 -48.68 15.16
N SER A 537 2.87 -47.35 15.30
CA SER A 537 3.81 -46.41 14.67
C SER A 537 4.29 -45.37 15.68
N GLU A 538 5.60 -45.31 15.92
CA GLU A 538 6.23 -44.29 16.77
C GLU A 538 7.36 -43.55 16.05
N ARG A 539 7.97 -44.19 15.03
CA ARG A 539 9.07 -43.62 14.26
C ARG A 539 8.53 -42.54 13.33
N LYS A 540 9.14 -41.35 13.40
CA LYS A 540 8.88 -40.26 12.46
C LYS A 540 9.69 -40.43 11.18
N TYR A 541 9.13 -39.98 10.06
CA TYR A 541 9.70 -40.09 8.71
C TYR A 541 9.48 -38.79 7.93
N GLY A 542 10.13 -38.66 6.79
CA GLY A 542 10.00 -37.51 5.88
C GLY A 542 11.26 -36.67 5.77
N GLU A 543 11.14 -35.60 5.00
CA GLU A 543 12.20 -34.64 4.73
C GLU A 543 12.42 -33.72 5.93
N PHE A 544 13.69 -33.37 6.17
CA PHE A 544 14.09 -32.37 7.14
C PHE A 544 15.10 -31.41 6.54
N THR A 545 15.11 -30.18 7.05
CA THR A 545 16.10 -29.16 6.68
C THR A 545 16.49 -28.37 7.92
N LEU A 546 17.69 -28.59 8.42
CA LEU A 546 18.26 -27.87 9.57
C LEU A 546 19.19 -26.78 9.07
N THR A 547 19.15 -25.64 9.76
CA THR A 547 19.97 -24.47 9.42
C THR A 547 20.73 -24.03 10.67
N PHE A 548 22.05 -23.89 10.55
CA PHE A 548 22.94 -23.51 11.63
C PHE A 548 23.73 -22.27 11.24
N LYS A 549 23.61 -21.20 12.03
CA LYS A 549 24.52 -20.06 11.91
C LYS A 549 25.81 -20.40 12.67
N ILE A 550 26.92 -20.43 11.97
CA ILE A 550 28.24 -20.71 12.54
C ILE A 550 28.86 -19.37 12.96
N PRO A 551 29.32 -19.23 14.21
CA PRO A 551 29.98 -17.99 14.67
C PRO A 551 31.24 -17.68 13.84
N ASP A 552 31.53 -16.40 13.68
CA ASP A 552 32.62 -15.92 12.81
C ASP A 552 34.02 -16.32 13.34
N ILE A 553 34.13 -16.63 14.63
CA ILE A 553 35.36 -17.14 15.28
C ILE A 553 35.74 -18.58 14.87
N TYR A 554 34.95 -19.23 14.01
CA TYR A 554 35.19 -20.57 13.50
C TYR A 554 35.31 -20.54 11.98
N GLU A 555 36.09 -21.48 11.44
CA GLU A 555 36.39 -21.55 10.02
C GLU A 555 35.13 -21.60 9.14
N ARG A 556 35.27 -21.03 7.94
CA ARG A 556 34.19 -20.97 6.94
C ARG A 556 33.81 -22.33 6.38
N GLN A 557 34.71 -23.31 6.43
CA GLN A 557 34.44 -24.68 5.98
C GLN A 557 34.51 -25.62 7.18
N TRP A 558 33.68 -26.67 7.18
CA TRP A 558 33.77 -27.69 8.21
C TRP A 558 35.05 -28.51 8.04
N SER A 559 35.72 -28.82 9.16
CA SER A 559 36.86 -29.74 9.19
C SER A 559 36.43 -31.21 9.09
N TYR A 560 35.17 -31.50 9.45
CA TYR A 560 34.60 -32.85 9.32
C TYR A 560 33.08 -32.81 9.14
N PHE A 561 32.57 -33.71 8.30
CA PHE A 561 31.17 -34.07 8.16
C PHE A 561 31.04 -35.58 8.00
N GLY A 562 30.13 -36.21 8.74
CA GLY A 562 29.82 -37.63 8.57
C GLY A 562 28.64 -38.09 9.42
N VAL A 563 28.03 -39.20 8.98
CA VAL A 563 26.93 -39.89 9.65
C VAL A 563 27.44 -41.22 10.18
N GLU A 564 27.58 -41.32 11.49
CA GLU A 564 28.10 -42.50 12.16
C GLU A 564 27.13 -42.98 13.24
N LYS A 565 26.79 -44.28 13.22
CA LYS A 565 25.92 -44.92 14.22
C LYS A 565 24.58 -44.18 14.44
N GLY A 566 24.05 -43.57 13.38
CA GLY A 566 22.80 -42.82 13.42
C GLY A 566 22.91 -41.39 13.96
N VAL A 567 24.12 -40.82 14.02
CA VAL A 567 24.36 -39.43 14.41
C VAL A 567 25.10 -38.70 13.30
N ILE A 568 24.54 -37.60 12.80
CA ILE A 568 25.23 -36.68 11.90
C ILE A 568 26.14 -35.81 12.76
N THR A 569 27.43 -35.75 12.43
CA THR A 569 28.42 -34.93 13.11
C THR A 569 29.03 -33.93 12.14
N ILE A 570 29.02 -32.66 12.50
CA ILE A 570 29.70 -31.58 11.78
C ILE A 570 30.67 -30.90 12.73
N LYS A 571 31.91 -30.67 12.30
CA LYS A 571 32.94 -29.98 13.10
C LYS A 571 33.51 -28.79 12.34
N TYR A 572 33.69 -27.68 13.04
CA TYR A 572 34.45 -26.52 12.57
C TYR A 572 35.59 -26.25 13.53
N ASP A 573 36.76 -25.96 12.98
CA ASP A 573 37.91 -25.54 13.77
C ASP A 573 37.80 -24.03 14.05
N LYS A 574 38.45 -23.55 15.12
CA LYS A 574 38.57 -22.11 15.37
C LYS A 574 39.35 -21.45 14.23
N ASP A 575 38.87 -20.29 13.78
CA ASP A 575 39.57 -19.51 12.78
C ASP A 575 40.90 -19.00 13.39
N LYS A 576 42.00 -19.20 12.66
CA LYS A 576 43.36 -18.88 13.14
C LYS A 576 43.76 -17.44 12.87
N ASP A 577 42.98 -16.72 12.06
CA ASP A 577 43.27 -15.35 11.65
C ASP A 577 42.68 -14.29 12.61
N ASP A 578 41.98 -14.71 13.67
CA ASP A 578 41.26 -13.85 14.64
C ASP A 578 41.89 -13.83 16.07
N ILE A 579 43.22 -14.04 16.18
CA ILE A 579 43.99 -13.79 17.44
C ILE A 579 44.49 -12.35 17.52
#